data_AF-A0A5B8M4F4-F1
#
_entry.id   AF-A0A5B8M4F4-F1
#
_cell.length_a   1.000
_cell.length_b   1.000
_cell.length_c   1.000
_cell.angle_alpha   90.00
_cell.angle_beta   90.00
_cell.angle_gamma   90.00
#
_symmetry.space_group_name_H-M   'P 1'
#
loop_
_entity.id
_entity.type
_entity.pdbx_description
1 polymer ?
#
loop_
_entity_poly.entity_id
_entity_poly.type
_entity_poly.pdbx_seq_one_letter_code
_entity_poly.pdbx_strand_id
1 'polypeptide(L)'
;MLPPARARWHRWAGRLPPSRSPSRTRTWSADAGTAIAARDGGCVIPGCSVPAAWCEVHHVIEHASGGPTHTDNGVTLCWYHHRTIDTAGWAVTMRDGTPYVRAPRWVDSRGTWRQTGNPRVRKRRHDAMRT
;
A
#
# COMPACT_ATOMS: atom_id res chain seq x y z
N MET A 1 6.26 -30.27 -13.80
CA MET A 1 5.84 -29.49 -12.62
C MET A 1 6.38 -28.07 -12.77
N LEU A 2 5.54 -27.13 -13.19
CA LEU A 2 5.92 -25.73 -13.37
C LEU A 2 5.83 -25.01 -12.02
N PRO A 3 6.89 -24.33 -11.52
CA PRO A 3 6.80 -23.51 -10.32
C PRO A 3 5.83 -22.33 -10.54
N PRO A 4 5.11 -21.86 -9.50
CA PRO A 4 4.23 -20.71 -9.63
C PRO A 4 5.03 -19.48 -10.07
N ALA A 5 4.39 -18.68 -10.94
CA ALA A 5 4.97 -17.50 -11.56
C ALA A 5 5.57 -16.57 -10.51
N ARG A 6 6.91 -16.61 -10.41
CA ARG A 6 7.72 -15.68 -9.63
C ARG A 6 7.56 -14.34 -10.32
N ALA A 7 6.64 -13.51 -9.83
CA ALA A 7 6.48 -12.17 -10.32
C ALA A 7 7.83 -11.45 -10.16
N ARG A 8 8.49 -11.19 -11.30
CA ARG A 8 9.76 -10.47 -11.37
C ARG A 8 9.50 -9.01 -10.98
N TRP A 9 9.59 -8.72 -9.69
CA TRP A 9 9.54 -7.37 -9.13
C TRP A 9 10.93 -6.72 -9.01
N HIS A 10 11.86 -7.08 -9.89
CA HIS A 10 13.24 -6.57 -9.90
C HIS A 10 13.32 -5.20 -10.58
N ARG A 11 12.81 -4.14 -9.92
CA ARG A 11 13.34 -2.77 -10.08
C ARG A 11 12.89 -1.82 -8.95
N TRP A 12 12.83 -2.32 -7.72
CA TRP A 12 12.60 -1.49 -6.53
C TRP A 12 13.93 -0.93 -5.99
N ALA A 13 14.63 -0.15 -6.82
CA ALA A 13 15.84 0.58 -6.42
C ALA A 13 15.61 2.08 -6.62
N GLY A 14 14.46 2.58 -6.14
CA GLY A 14 14.19 4.01 -6.00
C GLY A 14 14.29 4.36 -4.53
N ARG A 15 15.31 5.14 -4.17
CA ARG A 15 15.70 5.60 -2.82
C ARG A 15 14.53 5.73 -1.85
N LEU A 16 14.54 4.91 -0.80
CA LEU A 16 13.81 5.16 0.45
C LEU A 16 14.20 6.56 0.98
N PRO A 17 13.25 7.43 1.35
CA PRO A 17 13.58 8.67 2.07
C PRO A 17 14.21 8.34 3.44
N PRO A 18 15.17 9.15 3.93
CA PRO A 18 16.05 8.77 5.04
C PRO A 18 15.43 8.76 6.44
N SER A 19 14.12 8.90 6.62
CA SER A 19 13.60 9.19 7.97
C SER A 19 13.37 7.97 8.87
N ARG A 20 13.29 6.73 8.36
CA ARG A 20 13.23 5.51 9.20
C ARG A 20 13.85 4.30 8.51
N SER A 21 14.83 3.66 9.15
CA SER A 21 15.38 2.39 8.66
C SER A 21 14.31 1.29 8.65
N PRO A 22 14.26 0.44 7.60
CA PRO A 22 13.33 -0.67 7.55
C PRO A 22 13.58 -1.66 8.71
N SER A 23 12.51 -2.02 9.42
CA SER A 23 12.57 -3.07 10.45
C SER A 23 12.43 -4.45 9.83
N ARG A 24 13.11 -5.45 10.41
CA ARG A 24 12.97 -6.87 10.06
C ARG A 24 11.82 -7.56 10.80
N THR A 25 11.23 -6.92 11.80
CA THR A 25 10.09 -7.48 12.54
C THR A 25 8.84 -7.46 11.68
N ARG A 26 8.04 -8.54 11.70
CA ARG A 26 6.77 -8.61 10.95
C ARG A 26 5.73 -7.61 11.45
N THR A 27 5.73 -7.30 12.74
CA THR A 27 4.75 -6.41 13.37
C THR A 27 5.11 -4.94 13.15
N TRP A 28 4.09 -4.14 12.85
CA TRP A 28 4.20 -2.68 12.75
C TRP A 28 4.39 -2.06 14.14
N SER A 29 5.31 -1.09 14.26
CA SER A 29 5.35 -0.24 15.44
C SER A 29 4.15 0.70 15.47
N ALA A 30 3.75 1.16 16.66
CA ALA A 30 2.62 2.08 16.83
C ALA A 30 2.77 3.34 15.96
N ASP A 31 3.96 3.93 15.93
CA ASP A 31 4.28 5.09 15.09
C ASP A 31 4.14 4.81 13.60
N ALA A 32 4.65 3.66 13.13
CA ALA A 32 4.55 3.29 11.72
C ALA A 32 3.08 3.05 11.32
N GLY A 33 2.33 2.35 12.16
CA GLY A 33 0.89 2.13 11.98
C GLY A 33 0.11 3.44 11.94
N THR A 34 0.40 4.36 12.86
CA THR A 34 -0.23 5.70 12.91
C THR A 34 0.09 6.51 11.66
N ALA A 35 1.35 6.53 11.22
CA ALA A 35 1.75 7.26 10.02
C ALA A 35 1.06 6.71 8.76
N ILE A 36 0.96 5.39 8.63
CA ILE A 36 0.27 4.73 7.51
C ILE A 36 -1.23 5.03 7.55
N ALA A 37 -1.88 4.90 8.71
CA ALA A 37 -3.29 5.21 8.88
C ALA A 37 -3.62 6.67 8.55
N ALA A 38 -2.78 7.61 8.97
CA ALA A 38 -2.96 9.03 8.66
C ALA A 38 -2.81 9.33 7.16
N ARG A 39 -1.83 8.69 6.51
CA ARG A 39 -1.57 8.82 5.06
C ARG A 39 -2.72 8.26 4.24
N ASP A 40 -3.20 7.08 4.60
CA ASP A 40 -4.19 6.36 3.79
C ASP A 40 -5.61 6.82 4.11
N GLY A 41 -5.89 7.22 5.34
CA GLY A 41 -7.17 7.79 5.78
C GLY A 41 -8.34 6.80 5.84
N GLY A 42 -8.12 5.54 5.47
CA GLY A 42 -9.15 4.50 5.36
C GLY A 42 -8.65 3.33 4.54
N CYS A 43 -9.54 2.40 4.21
CA CYS A 43 -9.18 1.33 3.30
C CYS A 43 -8.74 1.90 1.95
N VAL A 44 -7.57 1.50 1.45
CA VAL A 44 -7.00 2.05 0.21
C VAL A 44 -7.75 1.62 -1.06
N ILE A 45 -8.68 0.66 -0.97
CA ILE A 45 -9.45 0.17 -2.13
C ILE A 45 -10.47 1.23 -2.58
N PRO A 46 -10.41 1.68 -3.86
CA PRO A 46 -11.34 2.66 -4.39
C PRO A 46 -12.81 2.26 -4.19
N GLY A 47 -13.63 3.18 -3.67
CA GLY A 47 -15.04 2.95 -3.37
C GLY A 47 -15.32 2.39 -1.98
N CYS A 48 -14.29 1.97 -1.22
CA CYS A 48 -14.45 1.61 0.18
C CYS A 48 -14.39 2.87 1.06
N SER A 49 -15.36 3.04 1.96
CA SER A 49 -15.46 4.18 2.88
C SER A 49 -15.08 3.83 4.32
N VAL A 50 -14.57 2.63 4.57
CA VAL A 50 -14.21 2.18 5.93
C VAL A 50 -13.06 3.05 6.48
N PRO A 51 -13.24 3.67 7.66
CA PRO A 51 -12.23 4.56 8.23
C PRO A 51 -11.00 3.79 8.70
N ALA A 52 -9.86 4.49 8.80
CA ALA A 52 -8.58 3.88 9.17
C ALA A 52 -8.61 3.18 10.54
N ALA A 53 -9.46 3.65 11.47
CA ALA A 53 -9.65 3.04 12.79
C ALA A 53 -10.18 1.59 12.73
N TRP A 54 -10.79 1.19 11.61
CA TRP A 54 -11.30 -0.17 11.38
C TRP A 54 -10.49 -0.92 10.32
N CYS A 55 -9.28 -0.44 10.05
CA CYS A 55 -8.36 -1.04 9.11
C CYS A 55 -7.15 -1.64 9.82
N GLU A 56 -6.58 -2.66 9.19
CA GLU A 56 -5.31 -3.26 9.55
C GLU A 56 -4.25 -2.84 8.53
N VAL A 57 -2.98 -2.81 8.96
CA VAL A 57 -1.87 -2.49 8.06
C VAL A 57 -1.37 -3.76 7.37
N HIS A 58 -1.48 -3.77 6.06
CA HIS A 58 -1.04 -4.83 5.16
C HIS A 58 0.33 -4.53 4.56
N HIS A 59 1.19 -5.54 4.47
CA HIS A 59 2.46 -5.47 3.75
C HIS A 59 2.21 -5.61 2.25
N VAL A 60 2.52 -4.57 1.46
CA VAL A 60 2.35 -4.62 -0.01
C VAL A 60 3.29 -5.62 -0.66
N ILE A 61 4.55 -5.65 -0.21
CA ILE A 61 5.46 -6.76 -0.42
C ILE A 61 5.41 -7.58 0.85
N GLU A 62 4.88 -8.80 0.74
CA GLU A 62 4.72 -9.71 1.87
C GLU A 62 6.01 -9.87 2.68
N HIS A 63 5.88 -9.78 4.01
CA HIS A 63 7.02 -9.93 4.91
C HIS A 63 7.70 -11.30 4.76
N ALA A 64 6.91 -12.36 4.56
CA ALA A 64 7.41 -13.71 4.31
C ALA A 64 8.22 -13.82 2.99
N SER A 65 8.02 -12.88 2.05
CA SER A 65 8.80 -12.77 0.82
C SER A 65 10.00 -11.81 0.94
N GLY A 66 10.35 -11.40 2.16
CA GLY A 66 11.43 -10.45 2.44
C GLY A 66 11.02 -8.98 2.38
N GLY A 67 9.72 -8.68 2.34
CA GLY A 67 9.22 -7.32 2.38
C GLY A 67 9.59 -6.61 3.70
N PRO A 68 10.14 -5.37 3.64
CA PRO A 68 10.52 -4.65 4.84
C PRO A 68 9.30 -4.15 5.61
N THR A 69 9.40 -4.07 6.93
CA THR A 69 8.43 -3.32 7.73
C THR A 69 8.85 -1.85 7.72
N HIS A 70 8.30 -1.12 6.76
CA HIS A 70 8.55 0.30 6.52
C HIS A 70 7.26 0.97 6.02
N THR A 71 7.08 2.26 6.29
CA THR A 71 5.86 2.99 5.89
C THR A 71 5.59 2.92 4.39
N ASP A 72 6.64 2.84 3.58
CA ASP A 72 6.55 2.72 2.11
C ASP A 72 6.27 1.30 1.62
N ASN A 73 6.08 0.33 2.52
CA ASN A 73 5.65 -1.03 2.21
C ASN A 73 4.36 -1.43 2.95
N GLY A 74 3.72 -0.50 3.67
CA GLY A 74 2.48 -0.76 4.40
C GLY A 74 1.32 0.02 3.82
N VAL A 75 0.11 -0.55 3.81
CA VAL A 75 -1.15 0.14 3.46
C VAL A 75 -2.28 -0.27 4.39
N THR A 76 -3.27 0.60 4.63
CA THR A 76 -4.46 0.23 5.40
C THR A 76 -5.53 -0.46 4.56
N LEU A 77 -6.00 -1.63 5.03
CA LEU A 77 -7.13 -2.35 4.45
C LEU A 77 -8.16 -2.67 5.54
N CYS A 78 -9.46 -2.54 5.23
CA CYS A 78 -10.51 -3.02 6.12
C CYS A 78 -10.45 -4.55 6.22
N TRP A 79 -11.07 -5.13 7.26
CA TRP A 79 -11.07 -6.58 7.47
C TRP A 79 -11.42 -7.38 6.21
N TYR A 80 -12.46 -6.97 5.46
CA TYR A 80 -12.87 -7.63 4.22
C TYR A 80 -11.79 -7.58 3.14
N HIS A 81 -11.27 -6.40 2.81
CA HIS A 81 -10.25 -6.29 1.77
C HIS A 81 -8.91 -6.88 2.20
N HIS A 82 -8.59 -6.85 3.48
CA HIS A 82 -7.36 -7.44 4.02
C HIS A 82 -7.30 -8.94 3.73
N ARG A 83 -8.40 -9.66 3.96
CA ARG A 83 -8.48 -11.12 3.71
C ARG A 83 -8.67 -11.51 2.24
N THR A 84 -9.15 -10.60 1.39
CA THR A 84 -9.43 -10.91 -0.02
C THR A 84 -8.43 -10.29 -0.99
N ILE A 85 -7.46 -9.49 -0.54
CA ILE A 85 -6.60 -8.71 -1.44
C ILE A 85 -5.88 -9.59 -2.47
N ASP A 86 -5.40 -10.76 -2.05
CA ASP A 86 -4.65 -11.69 -2.90
C ASP A 86 -5.53 -12.50 -3.86
N THR A 87 -6.83 -12.61 -3.58
CA THR A 87 -7.75 -13.50 -4.31
C THR A 87 -8.78 -12.77 -5.14
N ALA A 88 -9.18 -11.55 -4.74
CA ALA A 88 -10.21 -10.78 -5.40
C ALA A 88 -9.73 -10.03 -6.65
N GLY A 89 -8.47 -10.21 -7.07
CA GLY A 89 -7.93 -9.63 -8.31
C GLY A 89 -7.52 -8.16 -8.21
N TRP A 90 -7.60 -7.57 -7.02
CA TRP A 90 -7.03 -6.26 -6.71
C TRP A 90 -5.50 -6.37 -6.67
N ALA A 91 -4.81 -5.28 -7.01
CA ALA A 91 -3.37 -5.20 -6.81
C ALA A 91 -3.00 -3.85 -6.20
N VAL A 92 -2.02 -3.85 -5.31
CA VAL A 92 -1.54 -2.65 -4.63
C VAL A 92 -0.05 -2.47 -4.92
N THR A 93 0.39 -1.23 -5.06
CA THR A 93 1.81 -0.87 -5.16
C THR A 93 2.06 0.46 -4.47
N MET A 94 3.28 0.65 -3.98
CA MET A 94 3.73 1.91 -3.38
C MET A 94 4.67 2.62 -4.34
N ARG A 95 4.42 3.91 -4.60
CA ARG A 95 5.27 4.77 -5.42
C ARG A 95 5.56 6.04 -4.64
N ASP A 96 6.83 6.29 -4.33
CA ASP A 96 7.29 7.48 -3.59
C ASP A 96 6.46 7.73 -2.31
N GLY A 97 6.27 6.66 -1.52
CA GLY A 97 5.51 6.68 -0.26
C GLY A 97 4.00 6.81 -0.42
N THR A 98 3.46 6.64 -1.63
CA THR A 98 2.03 6.79 -1.93
C THR A 98 1.42 5.48 -2.45
N PRO A 99 0.24 5.06 -1.96
CA PRO A 99 -0.43 3.87 -2.44
C PRO A 99 -1.10 4.09 -3.81
N TYR A 100 -0.94 3.11 -4.68
CA TYR A 100 -1.64 2.98 -5.95
C TYR A 100 -2.35 1.63 -5.98
N VAL A 101 -3.60 1.62 -6.42
CA VAL A 101 -4.41 0.41 -6.52
C VAL A 101 -4.84 0.21 -7.96
N ARG A 102 -4.80 -1.04 -8.41
CA ARG A 102 -5.37 -1.48 -9.68
C ARG A 102 -6.53 -2.41 -9.41
N ALA A 103 -7.66 -2.10 -10.04
CA ALA A 103 -8.86 -2.92 -9.91
C ALA A 103 -8.75 -4.23 -10.71
N PRO A 104 -9.58 -5.24 -10.37
CA PRO A 104 -9.76 -6.41 -11.19
C PRO A 104 -10.31 -6.04 -12.57
N ARG A 105 -10.04 -6.89 -13.58
CA ARG A 105 -10.39 -6.59 -14.98
C ARG A 105 -11.90 -6.46 -15.23
N TRP A 106 -12.74 -7.08 -14.40
CA TRP A 106 -14.19 -6.93 -14.50
C TRP A 106 -14.72 -5.61 -13.91
N VAL A 107 -13.91 -4.91 -13.10
CA VAL A 107 -14.23 -3.57 -12.57
C VAL A 107 -13.63 -2.48 -13.45
N ASP A 108 -12.35 -2.62 -13.82
CA ASP A 108 -11.67 -1.76 -14.79
C ASP A 108 -10.87 -2.61 -15.77
N SER A 109 -11.43 -2.80 -16.97
CA SER A 109 -10.79 -3.60 -18.03
C SER A 109 -9.46 -3.01 -18.49
N ARG A 110 -9.26 -1.70 -18.32
CA ARG A 110 -8.00 -1.02 -18.68
C ARG A 110 -6.86 -1.36 -17.72
N GLY A 111 -7.17 -1.86 -16.52
CA GLY A 111 -6.16 -2.14 -15.50
C GLY A 111 -5.41 -0.88 -15.05
N THR A 112 -6.14 0.24 -14.93
CA THR A 112 -5.54 1.52 -14.58
C THR A 112 -5.06 1.50 -13.12
N TRP A 113 -3.81 1.91 -12.89
CA TRP A 113 -3.32 2.20 -11.55
C TRP A 113 -3.81 3.57 -11.10
N ARG A 114 -4.54 3.62 -9.98
CA ARG A 114 -5.08 4.85 -9.41
C ARG A 114 -4.42 5.15 -8.09
N GLN A 115 -3.95 6.38 -7.92
CA GLN A 115 -3.46 6.87 -6.64
C GLN A 115 -4.60 6.86 -5.61
N THR A 116 -4.32 6.40 -4.39
CA THR A 116 -5.31 6.36 -3.30
C THR A 116 -4.75 7.06 -2.05
N GLY A 117 -5.50 7.02 -0.96
CA GLY A 117 -5.12 7.62 0.30
C GLY A 117 -5.85 8.92 0.60
N ASN A 118 -5.55 9.48 1.77
CA ASN A 118 -6.25 10.61 2.34
C ASN A 118 -6.14 11.86 1.43
N PRO A 119 -7.27 12.38 0.88
CA PRO A 119 -7.24 13.53 -0.01
C PRO A 119 -6.56 14.76 0.59
N ARG A 120 -6.70 14.97 1.91
CA ARG A 120 -6.08 16.10 2.62
C ARG A 120 -4.56 16.01 2.65
N VAL A 121 -4.02 14.80 2.83
CA VAL A 121 -2.57 14.53 2.80
C VAL A 121 -2.04 14.63 1.38
N ARG A 122 -2.79 14.08 0.40
CA ARG A 122 -2.42 14.15 -1.01
C ARG A 122 -2.31 15.59 -1.52
N LYS A 123 -3.29 16.45 -1.20
CA LYS A 123 -3.27 17.87 -1.60
C LYS A 123 -2.02 18.59 -1.08
N ARG A 124 -1.69 18.43 0.21
CA ARG A 124 -0.49 19.03 0.81
C ARG A 124 0.81 18.61 0.11
N ARG A 125 0.95 17.33 -0.23
CA ARG A 125 2.14 16.82 -0.95
C ARG A 125 2.27 17.44 -2.34
N HIS A 126 1.16 17.52 -3.06
CA HIS A 126 1.12 18.13 -4.38
C HIS A 126 1.49 19.62 -4.34
N ASP A 127 1.01 20.36 -3.34
CA ASP A 127 1.30 21.78 -3.20
C ASP A 127 2.79 22.01 -2.85
N ALA A 128 3.38 21.15 -1.98
CA ALA A 128 4.79 21.22 -1.61
C ALA A 128 5.76 20.81 -2.75
N MET A 129 5.31 20.08 -3.76
CA MET A 129 6.13 19.70 -4.93
C MET A 129 6.14 20.76 -6.04
N ARG A 130 5.33 21.81 -5.90
CA ARG A 130 5.22 22.92 -6.87
C ARG A 130 6.00 24.18 -6.46
N THR A 131 6.57 24.19 -5.26
CA THR A 131 7.41 25.24 -4.69
C THR A 131 8.87 24.82 -4.72
#